data_AF-G3RUZ4-F1
#
_entry.id   AF-G3RUZ4-F1
#
_cell.length_a   1.000
_cell.length_b   1.000
_cell.length_c   1.000
_cell.angle_alpha   90.00
_cell.angle_beta   90.00
_cell.angle_gamma   90.00
#
_symmetry.space_group_name_H-M   'P 1'
#
loop_
_entity.id
_entity.type
_entity.pdbx_description
1 polymer ?
#
loop_
_entity_poly.entity_id
_entity_poly.type
_entity_poly.pdbx_seq_one_letter_code
_entity_poly.pdbx_strand_id
1 'polypeptide(L)'
;MLDLLSYDCQLVGGICSDEFISLQADEFIRANATNKLTVIAEQIQHLQEQARKVLEDAHRDANLHHVACNIVKKPGNIYYLYKRESGQQYFSIISPKEWGTSCPHDFLGAYKLQHDLSWIPYEDIEKQDAKISMMDTLLSQSVALPPCTEPNFQGLTH
;
A
#
# COMPACT_ATOMS: atom_id res chain seq x y z
N MET A 1 -0.73 62.44 55.58
CA MET A 1 -1.36 62.58 54.27
C MET A 1 -0.30 62.08 53.27
N LEU A 2 -0.02 60.77 53.16
CA LEU A 2 -0.90 59.69 52.64
C LEU A 2 -1.59 60.24 51.37
N ASP A 3 -1.24 59.86 50.14
CA ASP A 3 -1.04 58.51 49.54
C ASP A 3 0.05 58.60 48.43
N LEU A 4 1.00 57.70 48.19
CA LEU A 4 0.98 56.23 48.06
C LEU A 4 -0.16 55.69 47.18
N LEU A 5 -0.19 56.11 45.92
CA LEU A 5 -0.59 55.20 44.83
C LEU A 5 0.68 54.41 44.45
N SER A 6 1.18 53.48 45.26
CA SER A 6 0.64 52.12 45.38
C SER A 6 -0.16 51.71 44.14
N TYR A 7 0.53 51.63 43.00
CA TYR A 7 0.24 50.54 42.08
C TYR A 7 0.64 49.26 42.81
N ASP A 8 -0.26 48.82 43.69
CA ASP A 8 -0.28 47.48 44.22
C ASP A 8 -0.33 46.54 43.03
N CYS A 9 0.84 46.04 42.66
CA CYS A 9 0.99 44.77 42.01
C CYS A 9 0.36 43.76 42.97
N GLN A 10 -0.95 43.57 42.85
CA GLN A 10 -1.69 42.60 43.62
C GLN A 10 -1.16 41.22 43.22
N LEU A 11 -0.18 40.77 44.00
CA LEU A 11 0.20 39.39 44.17
C LEU A 11 -1.04 38.64 44.68
N VAL A 12 -1.89 38.25 43.74
CA VAL A 12 -2.76 37.10 43.89
C VAL A 12 -2.17 36.03 42.99
N GLY A 13 -1.31 35.18 43.55
CA GLY A 13 -0.97 33.89 42.93
C GLY A 13 0.28 33.80 42.05
N GLY A 14 1.24 34.72 42.14
CA GLY A 14 2.65 34.51 41.74
C GLY A 14 2.96 33.62 40.52
N ILE A 15 2.44 33.95 39.32
CA ILE A 15 2.94 33.38 38.06
C ILE A 15 3.29 34.52 37.10
N CYS A 16 4.51 34.49 36.56
CA CYS A 16 5.07 35.51 35.67
C CYS A 16 4.50 35.36 34.25
N SER A 17 4.11 36.46 33.60
CA SER A 17 3.50 36.49 32.26
C SER A 17 4.29 35.72 31.19
N ASP A 18 5.62 35.69 31.30
CA ASP A 18 6.52 35.00 30.38
C ASP A 18 6.50 33.46 30.55
N GLU A 19 6.29 32.97 31.77
CA GLU A 19 6.17 31.54 32.07
C GLU A 19 4.89 30.97 31.44
N PHE A 20 3.81 31.76 31.43
CA PHE A 20 2.57 31.44 30.74
C PHE A 20 2.74 31.36 29.20
N ILE A 21 3.50 32.27 28.60
CA ILE A 21 3.79 32.27 27.14
C ILE A 21 4.66 31.07 26.75
N SER A 22 5.68 30.75 27.56
CA SER A 22 6.56 29.59 27.32
C SER A 22 5.79 28.27 27.39
N LEU A 23 4.93 28.09 28.39
CA LEU A 23 4.10 26.89 28.53
C LEU A 23 3.15 26.70 27.35
N GLN A 24 2.57 27.80 26.85
CA GLN A 24 1.71 27.76 25.67
C GLN A 24 2.50 27.40 24.39
N ALA A 25 3.71 27.92 24.23
CA ALA A 25 4.58 27.58 23.11
C ALA A 25 4.97 26.08 23.11
N ASP A 26 5.30 25.53 24.29
CA ASP A 26 5.62 24.11 24.45
C ASP A 26 4.42 23.21 24.09
N GLU A 27 3.21 23.63 24.44
CA GLU A 27 1.98 22.92 24.06
C GLU A 27 1.81 22.89 22.53
N PHE A 28 2.00 24.02 21.84
CA PHE A 28 1.94 24.08 20.37
C PHE A 28 3.03 23.24 19.70
N ILE A 29 4.25 23.28 20.21
CA ILE A 29 5.37 22.48 19.69
C ILE A 29 5.04 20.99 19.85
N ARG A 30 4.54 20.59 21.03
CA ARG A 30 4.12 19.21 21.30
C ARG A 30 2.98 18.78 20.38
N ALA A 31 1.93 19.59 20.23
CA ALA A 31 0.81 19.29 19.36
C ALA A 31 1.25 19.10 17.90
N ASN A 32 2.11 20.01 17.40
CA ASN A 32 2.65 19.92 16.05
C ASN A 32 3.52 18.67 15.85
N ALA A 33 4.40 18.36 16.81
CA ALA A 33 5.23 17.16 16.78
C ALA A 33 4.36 15.89 16.77
N THR A 34 3.36 15.81 17.64
CA THR A 34 2.41 14.70 17.68
C THR A 34 1.69 14.54 16.35
N ASN A 35 1.15 15.61 15.76
CA ASN A 35 0.44 15.55 14.48
C ASN A 35 1.34 15.01 13.36
N LYS A 36 2.60 15.46 13.29
CA LYS A 36 3.57 14.96 12.30
C LYS A 36 3.92 13.49 12.53
N LEU A 37 4.12 13.08 13.79
CA LEU A 37 4.41 11.70 14.13
C LEU A 37 3.22 10.77 13.85
N THR A 38 1.98 11.24 14.02
CA THR A 38 0.78 10.50 13.65
C THR A 38 0.77 10.18 12.15
N VAL A 39 1.04 11.17 11.29
CA VAL A 39 1.11 10.95 9.83
C VAL A 39 2.22 9.95 9.46
N ILE A 40 3.39 10.06 10.09
CA ILE A 40 4.49 9.11 9.87
C ILE A 40 4.09 7.69 10.30
N ALA A 41 3.43 7.55 11.44
CA ALA A 41 2.96 6.26 11.94
C ALA A 41 1.95 5.61 10.98
N GLU A 42 1.00 6.39 10.46
CA GLU A 42 0.02 5.93 9.45
C GLU A 42 0.72 5.46 8.16
N GLN A 43 1.73 6.19 7.69
CA GLN A 43 2.52 5.80 6.52
C GLN A 43 3.30 4.50 6.76
N ILE A 44 3.91 4.33 7.94
CA ILE A 44 4.61 3.10 8.31
C ILE A 44 3.62 1.92 8.32
N GLN A 45 2.44 2.09 8.90
CA GLN A 45 1.40 1.05 8.90
C GLN A 45 0.97 0.68 7.47
N HIS A 46 0.80 1.67 6.59
CA HIS A 46 0.49 1.41 5.20
C HIS A 46 1.59 0.61 4.50
N LEU A 47 2.86 0.97 4.70
CA LEU A 47 3.99 0.24 4.12
C LEU A 47 4.10 -1.20 4.64
N GLN A 48 3.85 -1.41 5.94
CA GLN A 48 3.81 -2.75 6.53
C GLN A 48 2.73 -3.62 5.88
N GLU A 49 1.53 -3.06 5.67
CA GLU A 49 0.43 -3.76 5.01
C GLU A 49 0.75 -4.07 3.54
N GLN A 50 1.38 -3.13 2.82
CA GLN A 50 1.86 -3.39 1.46
C GLN A 50 2.90 -4.52 1.42
N ALA A 51 3.87 -4.52 2.33
CA ALA A 51 4.88 -5.58 2.42
C ALA A 51 4.24 -6.95 2.73
N ARG A 52 3.28 -7.01 3.67
CA ARG A 52 2.52 -8.23 3.98
C ARG A 52 1.85 -8.78 2.73
N LYS A 53 1.15 -7.91 1.98
CA LYS A 53 0.46 -8.31 0.76
C LYS A 53 1.41 -8.86 -0.32
N VAL A 54 2.56 -8.20 -0.52
CA VAL A 54 3.57 -8.68 -1.48
C VAL A 54 4.06 -10.09 -1.13
N LEU A 55 4.28 -10.37 0.16
CA LEU A 55 4.70 -11.71 0.61
C LEU A 55 3.60 -12.76 0.40
N GLU A 56 2.34 -12.42 0.67
CA GLU A 56 1.20 -13.30 0.45
C GLU A 56 0.98 -13.62 -1.03
N ASP A 57 1.09 -12.60 -1.89
CA ASP A 57 1.00 -12.74 -3.32
C ASP A 57 2.14 -13.63 -3.84
N ALA A 58 3.39 -13.39 -3.41
CA ALA A 58 4.53 -14.23 -3.80
C ALA A 58 4.37 -15.69 -3.35
N HIS A 59 3.89 -15.93 -2.13
CA HIS A 59 3.64 -17.28 -1.61
C HIS A 59 2.53 -17.98 -2.38
N ARG A 60 1.41 -17.29 -2.66
CA ARG A 60 0.32 -17.82 -3.49
C ARG A 60 0.84 -18.19 -4.87
N ASP A 61 1.58 -17.29 -5.51
CA ASP A 61 2.07 -17.49 -6.87
C ASP A 61 3.04 -18.67 -6.95
N ALA A 62 3.94 -18.79 -5.97
CA ALA A 62 4.79 -19.97 -5.81
C ALA A 62 3.96 -21.26 -5.69
N ASN A 63 2.94 -21.28 -4.84
CA ASN A 63 2.08 -22.45 -4.67
C ASN A 63 1.36 -22.83 -5.97
N LEU A 64 0.78 -21.86 -6.68
CA LEU A 64 0.11 -22.07 -7.97
C LEU A 64 1.10 -22.58 -9.04
N HIS A 65 2.34 -22.10 -9.05
CA HIS A 65 3.37 -22.65 -9.93
C HIS A 65 3.67 -24.12 -9.65
N HIS A 66 3.63 -24.55 -8.38
CA HIS A 66 3.84 -25.96 -8.00
C HIS A 66 2.63 -26.87 -8.22
N VAL A 67 1.41 -26.32 -8.38
CA VAL A 67 0.23 -27.14 -8.69
C VAL A 67 0.44 -27.95 -9.98
N ALA A 68 0.13 -29.24 -9.93
CA ALA A 68 0.25 -30.16 -11.04
C ALA A 68 -0.54 -29.68 -12.27
N CYS A 69 0.04 -29.79 -13.45
CA CYS A 69 -0.63 -29.45 -14.69
C CYS A 69 -0.16 -30.39 -15.80
N ASN A 70 -1.10 -30.95 -16.56
CA ASN A 70 -0.79 -31.85 -17.66
C ASN A 70 -0.25 -31.12 -18.90
N ILE A 71 -0.33 -29.79 -18.90
CA ILE A 71 0.07 -28.92 -19.99
C ILE A 71 1.10 -27.90 -19.48
N VAL A 72 1.90 -27.38 -20.40
CA VAL A 72 2.83 -26.29 -20.08
C VAL A 72 2.04 -25.02 -19.79
N LYS A 73 2.33 -24.41 -18.64
CA LYS A 73 1.80 -23.11 -18.24
C LYS A 73 2.38 -22.02 -19.15
N LYS A 74 1.51 -21.30 -19.85
CA LYS A 74 1.85 -20.24 -20.80
C LYS A 74 1.20 -18.93 -20.36
N PRO A 75 1.96 -17.82 -20.31
CA PRO A 75 1.39 -16.50 -20.06
C PRO A 75 0.23 -16.16 -21.00
N GLY A 76 -0.70 -15.35 -20.49
CA GLY A 76 -1.92 -14.93 -21.19
C GLY A 76 -3.09 -15.91 -21.06
N ASN A 77 -2.83 -17.17 -20.71
CA ASN A 77 -3.87 -18.17 -20.57
C ASN A 77 -4.53 -18.15 -19.19
N ILE A 78 -5.78 -18.62 -19.16
CA ILE A 78 -6.56 -18.84 -17.95
C ILE A 78 -6.50 -20.32 -17.60
N TYR A 79 -6.25 -20.59 -16.33
CA TYR A 79 -6.14 -21.92 -15.77
C TYR A 79 -7.18 -22.08 -14.66
N TYR A 80 -7.88 -23.21 -14.69
CA TYR A 80 -8.93 -23.58 -13.75
C TYR A 80 -8.37 -24.61 -12.77
N LEU A 81 -8.38 -24.27 -11.49
CA LEU A 81 -7.88 -25.09 -10.39
C LEU A 81 -8.98 -26.05 -9.92
N TYR A 82 -8.66 -27.32 -9.90
CA TYR A 82 -9.56 -28.38 -9.43
C TYR A 82 -8.90 -29.22 -8.34
N LYS A 83 -9.72 -29.90 -7.54
CA LYS A 83 -9.30 -30.87 -6.54
C LYS A 83 -9.93 -32.22 -6.81
N ARG A 84 -9.11 -33.26 -6.90
CA ARG A 84 -9.56 -34.65 -7.03
C ARG A 84 -10.05 -35.18 -5.67
N GLU A 85 -10.81 -36.25 -5.68
CA GLU A 85 -11.23 -36.96 -4.46
C GLU A 85 -10.04 -37.37 -3.57
N SER A 86 -8.91 -37.74 -4.19
CA SER A 86 -7.63 -38.02 -3.50
C SER A 86 -7.05 -36.83 -2.70
N GLY A 87 -7.57 -35.63 -2.89
CA GLY A 87 -7.07 -34.39 -2.31
C GLY A 87 -6.08 -33.63 -3.20
N GLN A 88 -5.53 -34.27 -4.24
CA GLN A 88 -4.57 -33.64 -5.14
C GLN A 88 -5.20 -32.49 -5.94
N GLN A 89 -4.57 -31.33 -5.89
CA GLN A 89 -4.91 -30.17 -6.71
C GLN A 89 -4.20 -30.23 -8.07
N TYR A 90 -4.90 -29.80 -9.12
CA TYR A 90 -4.33 -29.71 -10.46
C TYR A 90 -5.00 -28.60 -11.29
N PHE A 91 -4.27 -28.08 -12.27
CA PHE A 91 -4.77 -27.11 -13.23
C PHE A 91 -5.23 -27.76 -14.54
N SER A 92 -6.32 -27.21 -15.10
CA SER A 92 -6.83 -27.49 -16.45
C SER A 92 -7.05 -26.19 -17.22
N ILE A 93 -7.07 -26.25 -18.55
CA ILE A 93 -7.55 -25.15 -19.42
C ILE A 93 -9.06 -25.19 -19.64
N ILE A 94 -9.71 -26.31 -19.31
CA ILE A 94 -11.15 -26.50 -19.49
C ILE A 94 -11.86 -25.86 -18.29
N SER A 95 -12.80 -24.97 -18.57
CA SER A 95 -13.60 -24.30 -17.54
C SER A 95 -14.68 -25.23 -16.95
N PRO A 96 -15.20 -24.95 -15.73
CA PRO A 96 -16.30 -25.75 -15.17
C PRO A 96 -17.54 -25.78 -16.07
N LYS A 97 -17.79 -24.69 -16.80
CA LYS A 97 -18.92 -24.57 -17.73
C LYS A 97 -18.76 -25.49 -18.95
N GLU A 98 -17.54 -25.58 -19.50
CA GLU A 98 -17.23 -26.45 -20.65
C GLU A 98 -17.18 -27.92 -20.26
N TRP A 99 -16.78 -28.22 -19.03
CA TRP A 99 -16.73 -29.58 -18.51
C TRP A 99 -18.13 -30.18 -18.32
N GLY A 100 -19.14 -29.34 -18.08
CA GLY A 100 -20.53 -29.75 -17.89
C GLY A 100 -20.72 -30.66 -16.68
N THR A 101 -21.74 -31.52 -16.72
CA THR A 101 -22.06 -32.50 -15.67
C THR A 101 -21.02 -33.61 -15.50
N SER A 102 -20.03 -33.67 -16.39
CA SER A 102 -18.98 -34.69 -16.37
C SER A 102 -17.73 -34.26 -15.59
N CYS A 103 -17.74 -33.11 -14.90
CA CYS A 103 -16.64 -32.70 -14.04
C CYS A 103 -16.68 -33.51 -12.74
N PRO A 104 -15.76 -34.47 -12.52
CA PRO A 104 -15.79 -35.31 -11.33
C PRO A 104 -15.05 -34.66 -10.15
N HIS A 105 -14.57 -33.43 -10.31
CA HIS A 105 -13.63 -32.79 -9.39
C HIS A 105 -14.14 -31.43 -8.93
N ASP A 106 -13.85 -31.08 -7.68
CA ASP A 106 -14.27 -29.82 -7.07
C ASP A 106 -13.52 -28.65 -7.72
N PHE A 107 -14.27 -27.64 -8.15
CA PHE A 107 -13.70 -26.40 -8.67
C PHE A 107 -13.27 -25.48 -7.51
N LEU A 108 -12.01 -25.04 -7.52
CA LEU A 108 -11.44 -24.19 -6.47
C LEU A 108 -11.24 -22.74 -6.90
N GLY A 109 -11.12 -22.46 -8.19
CA GLY A 109 -10.93 -21.10 -8.70
C GLY A 109 -10.30 -21.05 -10.08
N ALA A 110 -10.34 -19.87 -10.70
CA ALA A 110 -9.74 -19.61 -12.00
C ALA A 110 -8.68 -18.51 -11.87
N TYR A 111 -7.57 -18.67 -12.59
CA TYR A 111 -6.41 -17.77 -12.50
C TYR A 111 -5.81 -17.52 -13.88
N LYS A 112 -5.50 -16.26 -14.20
CA LYS A 112 -4.76 -15.90 -15.42
C LYS A 112 -3.28 -15.79 -15.10
N LEU A 113 -2.46 -16.50 -15.86
CA LEU A 113 -1.01 -16.39 -15.76
C LEU A 113 -0.55 -15.15 -16.52
N GLN A 114 0.10 -14.21 -15.84
CA GLN A 114 0.59 -12.98 -16.42
C GLN A 114 1.93 -13.17 -17.14
N HIS A 115 2.36 -12.15 -17.89
CA HIS A 115 3.63 -12.15 -18.63
C HIS A 115 4.86 -12.09 -17.72
N ASP A 116 4.72 -11.52 -16.52
CA ASP A 116 5.74 -11.52 -15.45
C ASP A 116 5.71 -12.81 -14.60
N LEU A 117 4.90 -13.79 -15.00
CA LEU A 117 4.67 -15.07 -14.32
C LEU A 117 3.94 -14.95 -12.98
N SER A 118 3.36 -13.79 -12.65
CA SER A 118 2.43 -13.68 -11.53
C SER A 118 1.06 -14.30 -11.85
N TRP A 119 0.30 -14.63 -10.82
CA TRP A 119 -1.06 -15.15 -10.98
C TRP A 119 -2.09 -14.15 -10.51
N ILE A 120 -3.10 -13.90 -11.35
CA ILE A 120 -4.24 -13.08 -10.94
C ILE A 120 -5.51 -13.93 -10.91
N PRO A 121 -6.31 -13.87 -9.83
CA PRO A 121 -7.63 -14.46 -9.81
C PRO A 121 -8.50 -13.94 -10.95
N TYR A 122 -9.37 -14.79 -11.50
CA TYR A 122 -10.22 -14.44 -12.64
C TYR A 122 -11.06 -13.19 -12.39
N GLU A 123 -11.62 -13.07 -11.19
CA GLU A 123 -12.46 -11.94 -10.78
C GLU A 123 -11.71 -10.60 -10.76
N ASP A 124 -10.38 -10.63 -10.63
CA ASP A 124 -9.53 -9.44 -10.57
C ASP A 124 -8.94 -9.04 -11.94
N ILE A 125 -9.15 -9.85 -13.00
CA ILE A 125 -8.58 -9.61 -14.33
C ILE A 125 -8.96 -8.22 -14.85
N GLU A 126 -10.25 -7.91 -14.88
CA GLU A 126 -10.74 -6.64 -15.45
C GLU A 126 -10.21 -5.43 -14.67
N LYS A 127 -10.18 -5.54 -13.34
CA LYS A 127 -9.65 -4.49 -12.47
C LYS A 127 -8.17 -4.26 -12.70
N GLN A 128 -7.40 -5.33 -12.91
CA GLN A 128 -5.96 -5.23 -13.17
C GLN A 128 -5.70 -4.67 -14.56
N ASP A 129 -6.42 -5.14 -15.58
CA ASP A 129 -6.28 -4.64 -16.96
C ASP A 129 -6.65 -3.14 -17.04
N ALA A 130 -7.69 -2.70 -16.32
CA ALA A 130 -8.04 -1.28 -16.21
C ALA A 130 -6.94 -0.45 -15.52
N LYS A 131 -6.32 -0.99 -14.46
CA LYS A 131 -5.19 -0.34 -13.77
C LYS A 131 -3.94 -0.21 -14.65
N ILE A 132 -3.66 -1.22 -15.45
CA ILE A 132 -2.53 -1.19 -16.39
C ILE A 132 -2.81 -0.15 -17.48
N SER A 133 -4.00 -0.17 -18.05
CA SER A 133 -4.42 0.80 -19.09
C SER A 133 -4.35 2.26 -18.62
N MET A 134 -4.80 2.56 -17.39
CA MET A 134 -4.65 3.91 -16.84
C MET A 134 -3.18 4.29 -16.63
N MET A 135 -2.31 3.35 -16.23
CA MET A 135 -0.87 3.60 -16.07
C MET A 135 -0.19 3.86 -17.42
N ASP A 136 -0.50 3.08 -18.45
CA ASP A 136 0.01 3.28 -19.81
C ASP A 136 -0.41 4.64 -20.37
N THR A 137 -1.62 5.07 -20.07
CA THR A 137 -2.12 6.40 -20.43
C THR A 137 -1.32 7.52 -19.75
N LEU A 138 -0.97 7.36 -18.47
CA LEU A 138 -0.15 8.34 -17.74
C LEU A 138 1.30 8.37 -18.26
N LEU A 139 1.88 7.19 -18.55
CA LEU A 139 3.25 7.06 -19.07
C LEU A 139 3.38 7.68 -20.47
N SER A 140 2.39 7.48 -21.33
CA SER A 140 2.38 8.07 -22.67
C SER A 140 2.19 9.59 -22.66
N GLN A 141 1.60 10.16 -21.61
CA GLN A 141 1.50 11.63 -21.43
C GLN A 141 2.81 12.25 -20.89
N SER A 142 3.61 11.48 -20.15
CA SER A 142 4.90 11.90 -19.59
C SER A 142 6.03 11.82 -20.63
N VAL A 143 5.93 12.58 -21.72
CA VAL A 143 7.05 12.82 -22.64
C VAL A 143 7.34 14.31 -22.70
N ALA A 144 8.00 14.80 -21.65
CA ALA A 144 9.08 15.80 -21.68
C ALA A 144 9.48 16.12 -20.23
N LEU A 145 10.34 15.30 -19.62
CA LEU A 145 11.12 15.80 -18.49
C LEU A 145 12.20 16.73 -19.08
N PRO A 146 12.33 17.99 -18.62
CA PRO A 146 13.48 18.81 -18.99
C PRO A 146 14.78 18.08 -18.60
N PRO A 147 15.89 18.28 -19.34
CA PRO A 147 17.15 17.62 -19.05
C PRO A 147 17.50 17.82 -17.56
N CYS A 148 17.76 16.71 -16.87
CA CYS A 148 18.17 16.68 -15.47
C CYS A 148 19.38 17.61 -15.32
N THR A 149 19.13 18.84 -14.88
CA THR A 149 20.20 19.72 -14.43
C THR A 149 20.51 19.23 -13.02
N GLU A 150 21.75 18.81 -12.79
CA GLU A 150 22.16 18.29 -11.48
C GLU A 150 21.70 19.22 -10.34
N PRO A 151 21.33 18.67 -9.18
CA PRO A 151 21.03 19.50 -8.02
C PRO A 151 22.24 20.36 -7.68
N ASN A 152 22.09 21.66 -7.79
CA ASN A 152 23.11 22.62 -7.41
C ASN A 152 23.30 22.58 -5.88
N PHE A 153 24.33 21.90 -5.40
CA PHE A 153 24.70 21.83 -3.99
C PHE A 153 25.57 23.01 -3.50
N GLN A 154 25.63 24.14 -4.23
CA GLN A 154 26.46 25.31 -3.88
C GLN A 154 26.03 26.09 -2.60
N GLY A 155 25.23 25.49 -1.71
CA GLY A 155 24.72 26.15 -0.50
C GLY A 155 24.95 25.41 0.83
N LEU A 156 25.58 24.23 0.86
CA LEU A 156 25.76 23.44 2.08
C LEU A 156 27.12 23.65 2.78
N THR A 157 27.60 24.89 2.80
CA THR A 157 28.71 25.28 3.67
C THR A 157 28.37 26.57 4.39
N HIS A 158 27.75 26.47 5.57
CA HIS A 158 28.00 27.38 6.69
C HIS A 158 27.61 26.75 8.03
#